data_AF-A0A4V1TSE2-F1
#
_entry.id   AF-A0A4V1TSE2-F1
#
_cell.length_a   1.000
_cell.length_b   1.000
_cell.length_c   1.000
_cell.angle_alpha   90.00
_cell.angle_beta   90.00
_cell.angle_gamma   90.00
#
_symmetry.space_group_name_H-M   'P 1'
#
loop_
_entity.id
_entity.type
_entity.pdbx_description
1 polymer ?
#
loop_
_entity_poly.entity_id
_entity_poly.type
_entity_poly.pdbx_seq_one_letter_code
_entity_poly.pdbx_strand_id
1 'polypeptide(L)'
;MPTSALQEQMRGAGLEVLGFCERLSQWPGLMQDSTLLQDFRAEEVDVVGSLMLHVRAQPGQILIKEGDVDDWMMLLLRGTVDVGKRLGPDAEPEVRGDNTRLAVLRTGSVLGEMSMFDGEPRYASCWALSEVEAAVLDKAAVGRLIHARPEIGAKLLVKLTQLLAQRLRNTSSQLVKALRRHAE
;
A
#
# COMPACT_ATOMS: atom_id res chain seq x y z
N MET A 1 -1.32 4.80 20.06
CA MET A 1 -2.42 5.07 19.13
C MET A 1 -1.86 5.77 17.91
N PRO A 2 -2.27 5.46 16.67
CA PRO A 2 -2.00 6.35 15.55
C PRO A 2 -2.52 7.72 15.92
N THR A 3 -1.74 8.70 15.51
CA THR A 3 -1.93 10.08 15.93
C THR A 3 -3.26 10.57 15.38
N SER A 4 -3.99 11.42 16.12
CA SER A 4 -5.15 12.14 15.60
C SER A 4 -4.88 12.75 14.21
N ALA A 5 -3.62 13.15 13.98
CA ALA A 5 -3.09 13.59 12.70
C ALA A 5 -3.32 12.62 11.53
N LEU A 6 -3.08 11.30 11.69
CA LEU A 6 -3.30 10.35 10.58
C LEU A 6 -4.78 10.25 10.23
N GLN A 7 -5.66 10.22 11.23
CA GLN A 7 -7.10 10.22 10.99
C GLN A 7 -7.57 11.49 10.28
N GLU A 8 -7.09 12.64 10.71
CA GLU A 8 -7.38 13.93 10.06
C GLU A 8 -6.86 13.96 8.62
N GLN A 9 -5.65 13.45 8.39
CA GLN A 9 -5.07 13.35 7.06
C GLN A 9 -5.92 12.47 6.13
N MET A 10 -6.35 11.28 6.59
CA MET A 10 -7.21 10.39 5.80
C MET A 10 -8.56 11.04 5.48
N ARG A 11 -9.18 11.72 6.45
CA ARG A 11 -10.43 12.48 6.22
C ARG A 11 -10.22 13.65 5.26
N GLY A 12 -9.10 14.37 5.38
CA GLY A 12 -8.72 15.46 4.48
C GLY A 12 -8.51 15.00 3.04
N ALA A 13 -8.05 13.76 2.84
CA ALA A 13 -7.97 13.10 1.54
C ALA A 13 -9.35 12.60 1.01
N GLY A 14 -10.43 12.81 1.77
CA GLY A 14 -11.79 12.39 1.41
C GLY A 14 -12.09 10.92 1.70
N LEU A 15 -11.26 10.23 2.47
CA LEU A 15 -11.47 8.85 2.87
C LEU A 15 -12.35 8.76 4.12
N GLU A 16 -13.25 7.78 4.16
CA GLU A 16 -14.05 7.50 5.34
C GLU A 16 -13.20 6.73 6.37
N VAL A 17 -13.06 7.27 7.59
CA VAL A 17 -12.31 6.62 8.67
C VAL A 17 -13.26 5.78 9.53
N LEU A 18 -13.03 4.47 9.57
CA LEU A 18 -13.90 3.47 10.19
C LEU A 18 -13.42 2.97 11.55
N GLY A 19 -12.35 3.56 12.10
CA GLY A 19 -11.73 3.14 13.36
C GLY A 19 -10.51 2.27 13.12
N PHE A 20 -10.37 1.18 13.88
CA PHE A 20 -9.17 0.34 13.89
C PHE A 20 -9.44 -1.09 13.44
N CYS A 21 -8.42 -1.74 12.87
CA CYS A 21 -8.51 -3.13 12.44
C CYS A 21 -8.26 -4.12 13.59
N GLU A 22 -9.05 -4.06 14.68
CA GLU A 22 -8.83 -4.90 15.88
C GLU A 22 -8.93 -6.42 15.64
N ARG A 23 -9.66 -6.83 14.60
CA ARG A 23 -9.85 -8.24 14.20
C ARG A 23 -9.42 -8.47 12.76
N LEU A 24 -8.24 -7.96 12.40
CA LEU A 24 -7.68 -8.05 11.06
C LEU A 24 -7.51 -9.51 10.60
N SER A 25 -7.25 -10.44 11.52
CA SER A 25 -7.12 -11.87 11.22
C SER A 25 -8.41 -12.52 10.70
N GLN A 26 -9.57 -11.92 10.99
CA GLN A 26 -10.90 -12.43 10.62
C GLN A 26 -11.36 -11.93 9.25
N TRP A 27 -10.56 -11.08 8.59
CA TRP A 27 -10.92 -10.54 7.30
C TRP A 27 -10.92 -11.62 6.20
N PRO A 28 -11.99 -11.75 5.40
CA PRO A 28 -12.11 -12.85 4.44
C PRO A 28 -10.95 -12.89 3.44
N GLY A 29 -10.30 -14.06 3.30
CA GLY A 29 -9.21 -14.31 2.35
C GLY A 29 -7.87 -13.64 2.69
N LEU A 30 -7.84 -12.69 3.63
CA LEU A 30 -6.68 -11.84 3.86
C LEU A 30 -5.44 -12.62 4.34
N MET A 31 -5.64 -13.60 5.22
CA MET A 31 -4.56 -14.46 5.73
C MET A 31 -3.94 -15.34 4.63
N GLN A 32 -4.70 -15.67 3.58
CA GLN A 32 -4.25 -16.47 2.45
C GLN A 32 -3.63 -15.61 1.34
N ASP A 33 -4.24 -14.46 1.06
CA ASP A 33 -3.91 -13.62 -0.09
C ASP A 33 -2.80 -12.61 0.20
N SER A 34 -2.58 -12.24 1.47
CA SER A 34 -1.60 -11.23 1.82
C SER A 34 -0.20 -11.80 2.02
N THR A 35 0.71 -11.48 1.11
CA THR A 35 2.15 -11.75 1.27
C THR A 35 2.76 -11.10 2.50
N LEU A 36 2.21 -9.98 2.97
CA LEU A 36 2.64 -9.29 4.18
C LEU A 36 2.38 -10.13 5.44
N LEU A 37 1.26 -10.86 5.47
CA LEU A 37 0.80 -11.61 6.63
C LEU A 37 1.20 -13.09 6.61
N GLN A 38 1.90 -13.54 5.55
CA GLN A 38 2.44 -14.89 5.50
C GLN A 38 3.30 -15.17 6.74
N ASP A 39 3.14 -16.35 7.33
CA ASP A 39 3.82 -16.80 8.56
C ASP A 39 3.46 -16.04 9.85
N PHE A 40 2.52 -15.09 9.82
CA PHE A 40 1.93 -14.54 11.03
C PHE A 40 0.86 -15.49 11.60
N ARG A 41 0.81 -15.58 12.93
CA ARG A 41 -0.33 -16.19 13.64
C ARG A 41 -1.49 -15.18 13.70
N ALA A 42 -2.73 -15.66 13.78
CA ALA A 42 -3.91 -14.79 13.86
C ALA A 42 -3.81 -13.71 14.96
N GLU A 43 -3.38 -14.11 16.16
CA GLU A 43 -3.14 -13.19 17.29
C GLU A 43 -2.09 -12.12 16.97
N GLU A 44 -1.04 -12.47 16.22
CA GLU A 44 0.00 -11.52 15.81
C GLU A 44 -0.55 -10.52 14.78
N VAL A 45 -1.39 -10.99 13.85
CA VAL A 45 -2.08 -10.14 12.87
C VAL A 45 -3.01 -9.16 13.57
N ASP A 46 -3.76 -9.59 14.58
CA ASP A 46 -4.66 -8.71 15.34
C ASP A 46 -3.88 -7.66 16.16
N VAL A 47 -2.70 -8.02 16.69
CA VAL A 47 -1.79 -7.05 17.32
C VAL A 47 -1.36 -5.97 16.30
N VAL A 48 -0.94 -6.35 15.09
CA VAL A 48 -0.60 -5.38 14.04
C VAL A 48 -1.83 -4.57 13.64
N GLY A 49 -2.96 -5.23 13.43
CA GLY A 49 -4.22 -4.61 13.02
C GLY A 49 -4.75 -3.57 14.01
N SER A 50 -4.53 -3.77 15.31
CA SER A 50 -4.87 -2.78 16.36
C SER A 50 -4.12 -1.45 16.21
N LEU A 51 -3.01 -1.44 15.46
CA LEU A 51 -2.23 -0.25 15.14
C LEU A 51 -2.59 0.35 13.78
N MET A 52 -3.40 -0.34 12.99
CA MET A 52 -3.80 0.08 11.65
C MET A 52 -5.15 0.78 11.67
N LEU A 53 -5.21 1.94 11.02
CA LEU A 53 -6.45 2.67 10.84
C LEU A 53 -7.25 2.08 9.68
N HIS A 54 -8.49 1.71 9.93
CA HIS A 54 -9.40 1.23 8.90
C HIS A 54 -10.00 2.42 8.13
N VAL A 55 -9.85 2.41 6.80
CA VAL A 55 -10.43 3.43 5.93
C VAL A 55 -11.20 2.82 4.77
N ARG A 56 -12.18 3.56 4.25
CA ARG A 56 -12.91 3.24 3.02
C ARG A 56 -12.77 4.35 1.98
N ALA A 57 -12.61 3.93 0.73
CA ALA A 57 -12.64 4.78 -0.46
C ALA A 57 -13.74 4.32 -1.42
N GLN A 58 -14.44 5.28 -2.01
CA GLN A 58 -15.41 5.07 -3.09
C GLN A 58 -14.70 4.96 -4.45
N PRO A 59 -15.31 4.30 -5.45
CA PRO A 59 -14.77 4.24 -6.80
C PRO A 59 -14.39 5.63 -7.33
N GLY A 60 -13.22 5.74 -7.96
CA GLY A 60 -12.67 6.97 -8.51
C GLY A 60 -11.88 7.84 -7.52
N GLN A 61 -11.96 7.58 -6.21
CA GLN A 61 -11.18 8.31 -5.22
C GLN A 61 -9.69 7.97 -5.28
N ILE A 62 -8.85 8.95 -4.93
CA ILE A 62 -7.41 8.81 -4.85
C ILE A 62 -7.06 8.30 -3.45
N LEU A 63 -6.38 7.16 -3.37
CA LEU A 63 -5.83 6.63 -2.11
C LEU A 63 -4.45 7.20 -1.82
N ILE A 64 -3.60 7.27 -2.85
CA ILE A 64 -2.24 7.81 -2.78
C ILE A 64 -2.06 8.74 -3.97
N LYS A 65 -1.52 9.92 -3.75
CA LYS A 65 -1.23 10.88 -4.81
C LYS A 65 0.28 10.97 -5.03
N GLU A 66 0.69 10.80 -6.28
CA GLU A 66 2.09 10.94 -6.70
C GLU A 66 2.66 12.31 -6.30
N GLY A 67 3.90 12.29 -5.81
CA GLY A 67 4.64 13.49 -5.40
C GLY A 67 4.35 13.98 -3.98
N ASP A 68 3.28 13.51 -3.33
CA ASP A 68 3.02 13.83 -1.92
C ASP A 68 4.11 13.19 -1.03
N VAL A 69 4.43 13.81 0.11
CA VAL A 69 5.40 13.30 1.08
C VAL A 69 4.64 12.84 2.32
N ASP A 70 4.58 11.53 2.50
CA ASP A 70 3.80 10.88 3.55
C ASP A 70 4.56 9.68 4.11
N ASP A 71 4.33 9.37 5.38
CA ASP A 71 5.05 8.34 6.14
C ASP A 71 4.17 7.13 6.52
N TRP A 72 3.21 6.78 5.66
CA TRP A 72 2.30 5.65 5.89
C TRP A 72 2.15 4.75 4.67
N MET A 73 1.73 3.51 4.90
CA MET A 73 1.39 2.52 3.88
C MET A 73 -0.04 2.00 4.07
N MET A 74 -0.56 1.32 3.06
CA MET A 74 -1.87 0.67 3.08
C MET A 74 -1.75 -0.83 2.76
N LEU A 75 -2.54 -1.64 3.47
CA LEU A 75 -2.87 -3.02 3.11
C LEU A 75 -4.30 -3.03 2.58
N LEU A 76 -4.52 -3.46 1.34
CA LEU A 76 -5.88 -3.60 0.82
C LEU A 76 -6.58 -4.77 1.51
N LEU A 77 -7.71 -4.47 2.12
CA LEU A 77 -8.59 -5.46 2.70
C LEU A 77 -9.60 -5.92 1.64
N ARG A 78 -10.26 -4.98 0.96
CA ARG A 78 -11.22 -5.26 -0.13
C ARG A 78 -11.04 -4.29 -1.28
N GLY A 79 -11.46 -4.75 -2.46
CA GLY A 79 -11.60 -3.94 -3.64
C GLY A 79 -10.40 -4.04 -4.57
N THR A 80 -10.38 -3.16 -5.56
CA THR A 80 -9.36 -3.10 -6.61
C THR A 80 -8.83 -1.67 -6.73
N VAL A 81 -7.52 -1.54 -6.85
CA VAL A 81 -6.82 -0.25 -6.99
C VAL A 81 -5.98 -0.25 -8.26
N ASP A 82 -6.09 0.83 -9.03
CA ASP A 82 -5.20 1.11 -10.15
C ASP A 82 -3.99 1.89 -9.67
N VAL A 83 -2.79 1.49 -10.08
CA VAL A 83 -1.54 2.19 -9.78
C VAL A 83 -0.95 2.70 -11.08
N GLY A 84 -0.66 4.00 -11.14
CA GLY A 84 -0.16 4.63 -12.36
C GLY A 84 0.57 5.94 -12.12
N LYS A 85 1.35 6.35 -13.11
CA LYS A 85 1.99 7.68 -13.16
C LYS A 85 1.23 8.57 -14.12
N ARG A 86 1.08 9.85 -13.77
CA ARG A 86 0.64 10.86 -14.74
C ARG A 86 1.76 11.06 -15.76
N LEU A 87 1.45 10.90 -17.04
CA LEU A 87 2.34 11.34 -18.10
C LEU A 87 2.26 12.87 -18.13
N GLY A 88 3.41 13.55 -18.04
CA GLY A 88 3.47 15.00 -18.18
C GLY A 88 3.02 15.47 -19.56
N PRO A 89 2.84 16.78 -19.77
CA PRO A 89 2.40 17.35 -21.06
C PRO A 89 3.32 17.05 -22.25
N ASP A 90 4.53 16.53 -22.01
CA ASP A 90 5.54 16.20 -23.03
C ASP A 90 5.46 14.74 -23.53
N ALA A 91 4.43 13.98 -23.16
CA ALA A 91 4.26 12.60 -23.62
C ALA A 91 3.68 12.51 -25.04
N GLU A 92 4.20 11.59 -25.85
CA GLU A 92 3.77 11.43 -27.25
C GLU A 92 2.27 11.11 -27.37
N PRO A 93 1.57 11.65 -28.40
CA PRO A 93 0.11 11.65 -28.49
C PRO A 93 -0.58 10.29 -28.71
N GLU A 94 0.17 9.18 -28.79
CA GLU A 94 -0.39 7.87 -29.16
C GLU A 94 -1.01 7.09 -27.99
N VAL A 95 -0.84 7.54 -26.73
CA VAL A 95 -1.51 6.93 -25.57
C VAL A 95 -2.70 7.78 -25.15
N ARG A 96 -3.86 7.59 -25.80
CA ARG A 96 -5.13 8.16 -25.31
C ARG A 96 -5.41 7.67 -23.89
N GLY A 97 -5.23 8.56 -22.90
CA GLY A 97 -5.69 8.38 -21.51
C GLY A 97 -4.64 8.63 -20.43
N ASP A 98 -3.87 9.73 -20.51
CA ASP A 98 -3.07 10.50 -19.53
C ASP A 98 -2.30 9.84 -18.36
N ASN A 99 -2.45 8.54 -18.10
CA ASN A 99 -1.77 7.80 -17.04
C ASN A 99 -1.14 6.52 -17.58
N THR A 100 0.17 6.33 -17.36
CA THR A 100 0.79 5.01 -17.56
C THR A 100 0.41 4.11 -16.39
N ARG A 101 -0.48 3.15 -16.64
CA ARG A 101 -0.81 2.09 -15.67
C ARG A 101 0.40 1.21 -15.41
N LEU A 102 0.83 1.15 -14.16
CA LEU A 102 1.93 0.31 -13.68
C LEU A 102 1.44 -1.05 -13.19
N ALA A 103 0.33 -1.07 -12.45
CA ALA A 103 -0.21 -2.29 -11.86
C ALA A 103 -1.70 -2.14 -11.49
N VAL A 104 -2.38 -3.27 -11.34
CA VAL A 104 -3.70 -3.35 -10.69
C VAL A 104 -3.56 -4.21 -9.45
N LEU A 105 -3.86 -3.62 -8.29
CA LEU A 105 -3.76 -4.27 -6.98
C LEU A 105 -5.13 -4.76 -6.52
N ARG A 106 -5.13 -5.85 -5.77
CA ARG A 106 -6.32 -6.48 -5.18
C ARG A 106 -6.10 -6.72 -3.68
N THR A 107 -7.15 -7.22 -3.00
CA THR A 107 -7.09 -7.72 -1.62
C THR A 107 -5.77 -8.43 -1.30
N GLY A 108 -5.21 -8.14 -0.13
CA GLY A 108 -3.93 -8.68 0.35
C GLY A 108 -2.69 -7.93 -0.15
N SER A 109 -2.83 -7.06 -1.16
CA SER A 109 -1.70 -6.27 -1.66
C SER A 109 -1.35 -5.09 -0.74
N VAL A 110 -0.09 -4.69 -0.77
CA VAL A 110 0.43 -3.51 -0.05
C VAL A 110 0.70 -2.38 -1.04
N LEU A 111 0.48 -1.13 -0.65
CA LEU A 111 0.87 0.06 -1.41
C LEU A 111 1.39 1.17 -0.50
N GLY A 112 2.22 2.05 -1.05
CA GLY A 112 2.79 3.18 -0.33
C GLY A 112 3.92 2.79 0.64
N GLU A 113 4.39 1.54 0.60
CA GLU A 113 5.42 1.06 1.52
C GLU A 113 6.79 1.70 1.29
N MET A 114 7.12 2.04 0.04
CA MET A 114 8.42 2.62 -0.32
C MET A 114 8.64 3.95 0.40
N SER A 115 7.77 4.93 0.14
CA SER A 115 7.80 6.26 0.77
C SER A 115 7.75 6.23 2.29
N MET A 116 7.02 5.28 2.89
CA MET A 116 7.01 5.11 4.35
C MET A 116 8.42 4.82 4.90
N PHE A 117 9.20 4.01 4.19
CA PHE A 117 10.53 3.59 4.64
C PHE A 117 11.63 4.60 4.31
N ASP A 118 11.73 5.00 3.04
CA ASP A 118 12.80 5.87 2.56
C ASP A 118 12.53 7.36 2.78
N GLY A 119 11.26 7.75 2.98
CA GLY A 119 10.85 9.15 3.13
C GLY A 119 10.79 9.92 1.82
N GLU A 120 10.96 9.26 0.68
CA GLU A 120 10.88 9.87 -0.64
C GLU A 120 9.42 10.13 -1.03
N PRO A 121 9.16 11.11 -1.92
CA PRO A 121 7.81 11.38 -2.43
C PRO A 121 7.13 10.13 -3.00
N ARG A 122 5.80 10.08 -2.93
CA ARG A 122 5.00 8.99 -3.51
C ARG A 122 5.37 8.76 -4.98
N TYR A 123 5.88 7.58 -5.29
CA TYR A 123 6.37 7.23 -6.62
C TYR A 123 5.30 7.26 -7.72
N ALA A 124 4.06 6.91 -7.37
CA ALA A 124 2.94 6.79 -8.28
C ALA A 124 1.62 7.10 -7.54
N SER A 125 0.59 7.44 -8.31
CA SER A 125 -0.76 7.63 -7.79
C SER A 125 -1.50 6.29 -7.76
N CYS A 126 -2.44 6.16 -6.83
CA CYS A 126 -3.26 4.99 -6.63
C CYS A 126 -4.74 5.39 -6.57
N TRP A 127 -5.58 4.82 -7.42
CA TRP A 127 -7.00 5.14 -7.54
C TRP A 127 -7.88 3.93 -7.25
N ALA A 128 -8.98 4.14 -6.55
CA ALA A 128 -9.99 3.13 -6.30
C ALA A 128 -10.72 2.80 -7.61
N LEU A 129 -10.62 1.56 -8.10
CA LEU A 129 -11.42 1.09 -9.25
C LEU A 129 -12.80 0.55 -8.80
N SER A 130 -12.90 0.11 -7.56
CA SER A 130 -14.13 -0.29 -6.89
C SER A 130 -14.24 0.43 -5.55
N GLU A 131 -15.27 0.16 -4.77
CA GLU A 131 -15.20 0.45 -3.33
C GLU A 131 -14.00 -0.32 -2.75
N VAL A 132 -13.17 0.37 -1.97
CA VAL A 132 -11.95 -0.15 -1.37
C VAL A 132 -12.01 0.03 0.13
N GLU A 133 -11.66 -1.02 0.87
CA GLU A 133 -11.38 -0.94 2.30
C GLU A 133 -9.90 -1.27 2.51
N ALA A 134 -9.21 -0.45 3.31
CA ALA A 134 -7.77 -0.56 3.52
C ALA A 134 -7.41 -0.34 5.00
N ALA A 135 -6.36 -1.04 5.43
CA ALA A 135 -5.73 -0.81 6.73
C ALA A 135 -4.49 0.07 6.52
N VAL A 136 -4.46 1.24 7.16
CA VAL A 136 -3.37 2.23 7.06
C VAL A 136 -2.43 2.09 8.25
N LEU A 137 -1.13 1.96 7.99
CA LEU A 137 -0.09 1.86 9.02
C LEU A 137 0.94 2.98 8.83
N ASP A 138 1.15 3.79 9.86
CA ASP A 138 2.18 4.85 9.85
C ASP A 138 3.54 4.36 10.38
N LYS A 139 4.61 5.05 9.99
CA LYS A 139 5.98 4.75 10.41
C LYS A 139 6.14 4.77 11.93
N ALA A 140 5.43 5.69 12.60
CA ALA A 140 5.43 5.77 14.06
C ALA A 140 4.83 4.51 14.72
N ALA A 141 3.79 3.92 14.15
CA ALA A 141 3.16 2.68 14.59
C ALA A 141 4.10 1.49 14.44
N VAL A 142 4.85 1.41 13.34
CA VAL A 142 5.91 0.41 13.16
C VAL A 142 6.96 0.55 14.27
N GLY A 143 7.43 1.77 14.56
CA GLY A 143 8.36 2.02 15.65
C GLY A 143 7.82 1.58 17.03
N ARG A 144 6.56 1.91 17.33
CA ARG A 144 5.88 1.45 18.56
C ARG A 144 5.76 -0.06 18.62
N LEU A 145 5.44 -0.73 17.52
CA LEU A 145 5.34 -2.18 17.44
C LEU A 145 6.70 -2.84 17.73
N ILE A 146 7.77 -2.35 17.12
CA ILE A 146 9.13 -2.86 17.35
C ILE A 146 9.53 -2.70 18.81
N HIS A 147 9.16 -1.59 19.45
CA HIS A 147 9.47 -1.38 20.86
C HIS A 147 8.63 -2.27 21.79
N ALA A 148 7.32 -2.36 21.55
CA ALA A 148 6.40 -3.07 22.44
C ALA A 148 6.38 -4.59 22.24
N ARG A 149 6.54 -5.05 21.00
CA ARG A 149 6.49 -6.47 20.58
C ARG A 149 7.58 -6.73 19.52
N PRO A 150 8.87 -6.74 19.91
CA PRO A 150 9.99 -6.82 18.98
C PRO A 150 9.93 -8.01 18.02
N GLU A 151 9.39 -9.15 18.47
CA GLU A 151 9.22 -10.37 17.68
C GLU A 151 8.24 -10.17 16.51
N ILE A 152 7.14 -9.44 16.75
CA ILE A 152 6.13 -9.13 15.73
C ILE A 152 6.66 -8.02 14.81
N GLY A 153 7.30 -6.99 15.38
CA GLY A 153 7.92 -5.91 14.62
C GLY A 153 9.00 -6.42 13.66
N ALA A 154 9.89 -7.29 14.12
CA ALA A 154 10.92 -7.91 13.29
C ALA A 154 10.30 -8.74 12.15
N LYS A 155 9.25 -9.54 12.44
CA LYS A 155 8.54 -10.31 11.42
C LYS A 155 7.93 -9.39 10.35
N LEU A 156 7.30 -8.30 10.75
CA LEU A 156 6.72 -7.30 9.84
C LEU A 156 7.79 -6.70 8.92
N LEU A 157 8.94 -6.29 9.48
CA LEU A 157 10.05 -5.74 8.69
C LEU A 157 10.62 -6.75 7.69
N VAL A 158 10.77 -8.02 8.10
CA VAL A 158 11.20 -9.10 7.19
C VAL A 158 10.22 -9.24 6.03
N LYS A 159 8.91 -9.24 6.29
CA LYS A 159 7.89 -9.38 5.24
C LYS A 159 7.85 -8.19 4.29
N LEU A 160 7.99 -6.97 4.81
CA LEU A 160 8.09 -5.77 3.98
C LEU A 160 9.36 -5.78 3.12
N THR A 161 10.48 -6.22 3.68
CA THR A 161 11.74 -6.37 2.92
C THR A 161 11.62 -7.41 1.82
N GLN A 162 11.00 -8.56 2.09
CA GLN A 162 10.74 -9.61 1.11
C GLN A 162 9.82 -9.12 -0.02
N LEU A 163 8.78 -8.36 0.33
CA LEU A 163 7.87 -7.73 -0.62
C LEU A 163 8.59 -6.76 -1.56
N LEU A 164 9.42 -5.86 -1.02
CA LEU A 164 10.23 -4.92 -1.81
C LEU A 164 11.23 -5.65 -2.71
N ALA A 165 11.91 -6.68 -2.20
CA ALA A 165 12.83 -7.49 -2.99
C ALA A 165 12.12 -8.21 -4.16
N GLN A 166 10.90 -8.71 -3.93
CA GLN A 166 10.10 -9.33 -5.00
C GLN A 166 9.65 -8.31 -6.04
N ARG A 167 9.24 -7.11 -5.61
CA ARG A 167 8.89 -6.01 -6.52
C ARG A 167 10.06 -5.61 -7.40
N LEU A 168 11.26 -5.46 -6.82
CA LEU A 168 12.47 -5.16 -7.56
C LEU A 168 12.75 -6.23 -8.63
N ARG A 169 12.69 -7.53 -8.27
CA ARG A 169 12.86 -8.63 -9.23
C ARG A 169 11.84 -8.57 -10.38
N ASN A 170 10.58 -8.28 -10.05
CA ASN A 170 9.51 -8.19 -11.05
C ASN A 170 9.75 -7.01 -12.01
N THR A 171 10.07 -5.83 -11.48
CA THR A 171 10.38 -4.63 -12.27
C THR A 171 11.63 -4.82 -13.13
N SER A 172 12.71 -5.37 -12.58
CA SER A 172 13.91 -5.70 -13.36
C SER A 172 13.62 -6.69 -14.49
N SER A 173 12.78 -7.69 -14.23
CA SER A 173 12.36 -8.65 -15.26
C SER A 173 11.52 -8.00 -16.37
N GLN A 174 10.66 -7.03 -16.03
CA GLN A 174 9.90 -6.25 -17.01
C GLN A 174 10.81 -5.35 -17.84
N LEU A 175 11.79 -4.69 -17.21
CA LEU A 175 12.77 -3.85 -17.90
C LEU A 175 13.58 -4.66 -18.92
N VAL A 176 14.09 -5.84 -18.53
CA VAL A 176 14.82 -6.73 -19.46
C VAL A 176 13.94 -7.12 -20.65
N LYS A 177 12.65 -7.41 -20.44
CA LYS A 177 11.72 -7.72 -21.53
C LYS A 177 11.49 -6.51 -22.44
N ALA A 178 11.35 -5.31 -21.88
CA ALA A 178 11.17 -4.09 -22.67
C ALA A 178 12.40 -3.77 -23.53
N LEU A 179 13.61 -3.85 -22.95
CA LEU A 179 14.87 -3.61 -23.67
C LEU A 179 15.07 -4.58 -24.84
N ARG A 180 14.65 -5.84 -24.70
CA ARG A 180 14.73 -6.82 -25.80
C ARG A 180 13.80 -6.48 -26.97
N ARG A 181 12.59 -5.98 -26.69
CA ARG A 181 11.62 -5.61 -27.74
C ARG A 181 12.04 -4.41 -28.57
N HIS A 182 12.92 -3.54 -28.05
CA HIS A 182 13.46 -2.40 -28.79
C HIS A 182 14.75 -2.75 -29.56
N ALA A 183 15.30 -3.95 -29.38
CA ALA A 183 16.48 -4.42 -30.09
C ALA A 183 16.14 -5.30 -31.31
N GLU A 184 14.85 -5.61 -31.52
CA GLU A 184 14.27 -6.31 -32.68
C GLU A 184 13.56 -5.30 -33.59
#